data_AF-A0AA92V5N2-F1
#
_entry.id   AF-A0AA92V5N2-F1
#
_cell.length_a   1.000
_cell.length_b   1.000
_cell.length_c   1.000
_cell.angle_alpha   90.00
_cell.angle_beta   90.00
_cell.angle_gamma   90.00
#
_symmetry.space_group_name_H-M   'P 1'
#
loop_
_entity.id
_entity.type
_entity.pdbx_description
1 polymer ?
#
loop_
_entity_poly.entity_id
_entity_poly.type
_entity_poly.pdbx_seq_one_letter_code
_entity_poly.pdbx_strand_id
1 'polypeptide(L)'
;MPFEVSLADKNFRAFKLLSADEGTETVELEEIEGSIAAGTPVIIKMKDGATKLNFTEANKAIAKDVQTAETADANYKLQGIYTKKEFSKDTDNNCYIVKGAKLMNPAKLLGETTTESVGSTPFRAYMVDNSSAPAAGARMFSISVGGSTTAIEQLETTADSKAEYYDLQGRRLQNLQKGVNIVKRGGKTMKVIIK
;
A
#
# COMPACT_ATOMS: atom_id res chain seq x y z
N MET A 1 -7.69 14.47 1.84
CA MET A 1 -8.35 15.22 0.75
C MET A 1 -8.26 16.71 1.04
N PRO A 2 -8.20 17.60 0.04
CA PRO A 2 -8.18 19.04 0.29
C PRO A 2 -9.54 19.61 0.72
N PHE A 3 -10.63 18.90 0.50
CA PHE A 3 -11.99 19.27 0.92
C PHE A 3 -12.74 18.01 1.38
N GLU A 4 -13.91 18.20 1.97
CA GLU A 4 -14.77 17.10 2.41
C GLU A 4 -15.34 16.33 1.21
N VAL A 5 -15.27 15.00 1.26
CA VAL A 5 -15.73 14.12 0.19
C VAL A 5 -16.70 13.09 0.76
N SER A 6 -17.96 13.15 0.31
CA SER A 6 -18.92 12.05 0.54
C SER A 6 -18.49 10.82 -0.26
N LEU A 7 -18.56 9.66 0.39
CA LEU A 7 -18.24 8.35 -0.19
C LEU A 7 -19.47 7.67 -0.83
N ALA A 8 -20.66 8.26 -0.68
CA ALA A 8 -21.86 7.81 -1.36
C ALA A 8 -21.66 7.83 -2.89
N ASP A 9 -22.06 6.73 -3.53
CA ASP A 9 -21.98 6.54 -4.99
C ASP A 9 -20.59 6.74 -5.59
N LYS A 10 -19.53 6.64 -4.78
CA LYS A 10 -18.16 6.71 -5.28
C LYS A 10 -17.68 5.36 -5.78
N ASN A 11 -17.00 5.39 -6.91
CA ASN A 11 -16.32 4.25 -7.53
C ASN A 11 -14.99 3.89 -6.84
N PHE A 12 -14.82 4.26 -5.57
CA PHE A 12 -13.65 3.92 -4.76
C PHE A 12 -14.07 3.69 -3.31
N ARG A 13 -13.18 3.01 -2.57
CA ARG A 13 -13.21 2.83 -1.11
C ARG A 13 -12.07 3.65 -0.51
N ALA A 14 -12.28 4.18 0.69
CA ALA A 14 -11.29 4.98 1.40
C ALA A 14 -10.96 4.32 2.73
N PHE A 15 -9.69 4.40 3.13
CA PHE A 15 -9.20 3.72 4.32
C PHE A 15 -8.30 4.64 5.13
N LYS A 16 -8.37 4.50 6.46
CA LYS A 16 -7.38 5.03 7.39
C LYS A 16 -6.46 3.91 7.87
N LEU A 17 -5.28 4.30 8.35
CA LEU A 17 -4.35 3.37 8.96
C LEU A 17 -4.88 2.97 10.34
N LEU A 18 -5.03 1.67 10.58
CA LEU A 18 -5.46 1.13 11.87
C LEU A 18 -4.25 0.82 12.75
N SER A 19 -3.33 0.00 12.22
CA SER A 19 -2.14 -0.47 12.93
C SER A 19 -0.99 -0.78 11.94
N ALA A 20 0.23 -0.91 12.47
CA ALA A 20 1.37 -1.39 11.72
C ALA A 20 2.16 -2.40 12.57
N ASP A 21 2.29 -3.63 12.09
CA ASP A 21 3.08 -4.67 12.73
C ASP A 21 4.43 -4.79 12.02
N GLU A 22 5.49 -4.44 12.74
CA GLU A 22 6.86 -4.50 12.27
C GLU A 22 7.41 -5.93 12.17
N GLY A 23 6.94 -6.84 13.01
CA GLY A 23 7.38 -8.23 13.05
C GLY A 23 6.85 -9.04 11.87
N THR A 24 5.62 -8.74 11.43
CA THR A 24 4.99 -9.36 10.25
C THR A 24 5.12 -8.52 8.98
N GLU A 25 5.65 -7.30 9.06
CA GLU A 25 5.72 -6.35 7.94
C GLU A 25 4.33 -6.12 7.30
N THR A 26 3.32 -5.91 8.13
CA THR A 26 1.92 -5.69 7.69
C THR A 26 1.37 -4.38 8.23
N VAL A 27 0.63 -3.65 7.40
CA VAL A 27 -0.24 -2.57 7.87
C VAL A 27 -1.69 -2.99 7.72
N GLU A 28 -2.46 -2.77 8.78
CA GLU A 28 -3.90 -3.00 8.75
C GLU A 28 -4.62 -1.70 8.46
N LEU A 29 -5.59 -1.76 7.56
CA LEU A 29 -6.42 -0.65 7.18
C LEU A 29 -7.85 -0.84 7.67
N GLU A 30 -8.43 0.24 8.17
CA GLU A 30 -9.85 0.33 8.50
C GLU A 30 -10.56 1.17 7.44
N GLU A 31 -11.68 0.66 6.93
CA GLU A 31 -12.49 1.36 5.94
C GLU A 31 -13.20 2.56 6.58
N ILE A 32 -13.24 3.67 5.84
CA ILE A 32 -13.99 4.86 6.22
C ILE A 32 -15.36 4.78 5.57
N GLU A 33 -16.41 4.93 6.36
CA GLU A 33 -17.79 4.99 5.89
C GLU A 33 -18.32 6.44 5.89
N GLY A 34 -19.29 6.72 5.03
CA GLY A 34 -19.95 8.02 4.96
C GLY A 34 -19.15 9.08 4.23
N SER A 35 -18.16 9.72 4.90
CA SER A 35 -17.42 10.85 4.32
C SER A 35 -15.99 10.96 4.83
N ILE A 36 -15.12 11.57 4.02
CA ILE A 36 -13.75 11.96 4.40
C ILE A 36 -13.77 13.45 4.72
N ALA A 37 -13.34 13.84 5.91
CA ALA A 37 -13.22 15.24 6.29
C ALA A 37 -12.13 15.97 5.47
N ALA A 38 -12.29 17.29 5.33
CA ALA A 38 -11.31 18.14 4.67
C ALA A 38 -9.98 18.09 5.42
N GLY A 39 -8.87 17.99 4.70
CA GLY A 39 -7.53 17.87 5.29
C GLY A 39 -7.09 16.44 5.59
N THR A 40 -7.98 15.45 5.67
CA THR A 40 -7.64 14.10 6.16
C THR A 40 -6.93 13.24 5.10
N PRO A 41 -5.70 12.77 5.35
CA PRO A 41 -5.02 11.82 4.45
C PRO A 41 -5.65 10.42 4.55
N VAL A 42 -5.83 9.76 3.41
CA VAL A 42 -6.47 8.44 3.31
C VAL A 42 -5.80 7.60 2.23
N ILE A 43 -5.92 6.27 2.32
CA ILE A 43 -5.59 5.33 1.26
C ILE A 43 -6.85 5.06 0.44
N ILE A 44 -6.73 4.98 -0.88
CA ILE A 44 -7.86 4.83 -1.80
C ILE A 44 -7.69 3.56 -2.62
N LYS A 45 -8.73 2.73 -2.64
CA LYS A 45 -8.85 1.56 -3.52
C LYS A 45 -9.98 1.81 -4.51
N MET A 46 -9.65 1.88 -5.79
CA MET A 46 -10.66 2.00 -6.84
C MET A 46 -11.50 0.71 -6.93
N LYS A 47 -12.79 0.86 -7.24
CA LYS A 47 -13.71 -0.24 -7.54
C LYS A 47 -13.69 -0.56 -9.04
N ASP A 48 -14.14 -1.74 -9.40
CA ASP A 48 -14.45 -2.16 -10.78
C ASP A 48 -13.35 -1.90 -11.81
N GLY A 49 -12.09 -2.04 -11.39
CA GLY A 49 -10.91 -1.86 -12.27
C GLY A 49 -10.65 -0.42 -12.70
N ALA A 50 -11.31 0.58 -12.10
CA ALA A 50 -11.03 1.98 -12.39
C ALA A 50 -9.59 2.36 -12.00
N THR A 51 -8.95 3.22 -12.80
CA THR A 51 -7.54 3.59 -12.64
C THR A 51 -7.33 5.08 -12.38
N LYS A 52 -8.39 5.87 -12.45
CA LYS A 52 -8.35 7.33 -12.28
C LYS A 52 -9.26 7.76 -11.15
N LEU A 53 -8.71 8.60 -10.27
CA LEU A 53 -9.43 9.29 -9.22
C LEU A 53 -9.51 10.77 -9.58
N ASN A 54 -10.71 11.25 -9.90
CA ASN A 54 -10.96 12.64 -10.25
C ASN A 54 -12.08 13.21 -9.39
N PHE A 55 -11.95 14.48 -9.03
CA PHE A 55 -12.98 15.24 -8.33
C PHE A 55 -13.22 16.54 -9.08
N THR A 56 -14.50 16.90 -9.23
CA THR A 56 -14.93 18.19 -9.77
C THR A 56 -15.96 18.73 -8.81
N GLU A 57 -15.60 19.78 -8.09
CA GLU A 57 -16.44 20.40 -7.07
C GLU A 57 -16.39 21.92 -7.26
N ALA A 58 -17.53 22.60 -7.07
CA ALA A 58 -17.63 24.05 -7.16
C ALA A 58 -17.77 24.66 -5.77
N ASN A 59 -17.13 25.80 -5.54
CA ASN A 59 -17.29 26.62 -4.33
C ASN A 59 -17.02 25.88 -3.00
N LYS A 60 -16.20 24.83 -3.01
CA LYS A 60 -15.77 24.13 -1.79
C LYS A 60 -14.60 24.86 -1.13
N ALA A 61 -14.68 25.04 0.19
CA ALA A 61 -13.55 25.49 0.98
C ALA A 61 -12.45 24.41 0.97
N ILE A 62 -11.22 24.84 0.70
CA ILE A 62 -10.04 23.98 0.75
C ILE A 62 -9.39 24.12 2.13
N ALA A 63 -9.16 23.00 2.80
CA ALA A 63 -8.34 22.95 4.00
C ALA A 63 -6.94 23.46 3.65
N LYS A 64 -6.49 24.50 4.36
CA LYS A 64 -5.14 25.04 4.20
C LYS A 64 -4.10 24.11 4.82
N ASP A 65 -4.47 23.49 5.92
CA ASP A 65 -3.61 22.59 6.68
C ASP A 65 -4.04 21.14 6.44
N VAL A 66 -3.05 20.28 6.31
CA VAL A 66 -3.25 18.83 6.31
C VAL A 66 -3.55 18.39 7.73
N GLN A 67 -4.64 17.65 7.92
CA GLN A 67 -4.93 17.06 9.22
C GLN A 67 -3.96 15.93 9.51
N THR A 68 -3.55 15.83 10.77
CA THR A 68 -2.83 14.65 11.25
C THR A 68 -3.86 13.55 11.48
N ALA A 69 -3.85 12.50 10.67
CA ALA A 69 -4.69 11.34 10.94
C ALA A 69 -4.12 10.60 12.16
N GLU A 70 -4.87 10.63 13.26
CA GLU A 70 -4.56 9.80 14.42
C GLU A 70 -4.78 8.33 14.08
N THR A 71 -3.88 7.49 14.55
CA THR A 71 -3.86 6.04 14.39
C THR A 71 -3.93 5.40 15.77
N ALA A 72 -4.50 4.20 15.87
CA ALA A 72 -4.49 3.47 17.14
C ALA A 72 -3.06 3.10 17.56
N ASP A 73 -2.17 2.95 16.59
CA ASP A 73 -0.74 2.75 16.76
C ASP A 73 0.00 4.09 16.68
N ALA A 74 0.45 4.62 17.82
CA ALA A 74 0.98 5.98 17.95
C ALA A 74 2.26 6.24 17.11
N ASN A 75 2.94 5.18 16.65
CA ASN A 75 4.20 5.31 15.94
C ASN A 75 3.99 5.68 14.46
N TYR A 76 3.03 5.05 13.79
CA TYR A 76 2.85 5.20 12.34
C TYR A 76 1.65 6.06 12.01
N LYS A 77 1.81 7.07 11.15
CA LYS A 77 0.70 7.91 10.69
C LYS A 77 0.73 8.16 9.19
N LEU A 78 -0.43 8.48 8.62
CA LEU A 78 -0.51 9.03 7.27
C LEU A 78 -0.25 10.55 7.32
N GLN A 79 0.68 11.02 6.51
CA GLN A 79 0.99 12.42 6.32
C GLN A 79 0.63 12.85 4.89
N GLY A 80 -0.34 13.76 4.79
CA GLY A 80 -0.72 14.38 3.53
C GLY A 80 0.27 15.47 3.09
N ILE A 81 0.32 15.71 1.77
CA ILE A 81 1.09 16.78 1.14
C ILE A 81 0.22 17.50 0.11
N TYR A 82 0.26 18.83 0.13
CA TYR A 82 -0.38 19.68 -0.89
C TYR A 82 0.60 20.20 -1.92
N THR A 83 1.89 19.97 -1.73
CA THR A 83 2.96 20.31 -2.66
C THR A 83 3.70 19.04 -3.07
N LYS A 84 4.51 19.16 -4.12
CA LYS A 84 5.44 18.10 -4.52
C LYS A 84 6.42 17.83 -3.36
N LYS A 85 6.75 16.56 -3.11
CA LYS A 85 7.81 16.13 -2.19
C LYS A 85 8.76 15.19 -2.90
N GLU A 86 10.05 15.46 -2.80
CA GLU A 86 11.11 14.49 -3.14
C GLU A 86 11.54 13.78 -1.86
N PHE A 87 11.79 12.48 -1.94
CA PHE A 87 12.25 11.68 -0.81
C PHE A 87 13.75 11.43 -0.94
N SER A 88 14.47 11.58 0.16
CA SER A 88 15.88 11.25 0.27
C SER A 88 16.08 9.97 1.06
N LYS A 89 17.06 9.17 0.65
CA LYS A 89 17.47 7.96 1.39
C LYS A 89 18.01 8.27 2.79
N ASP A 90 18.51 9.49 3.01
CA ASP A 90 19.19 9.87 4.24
C ASP A 90 18.20 10.47 5.27
N THR A 91 17.19 11.20 4.80
CA THR A 91 16.24 11.93 5.68
C THR A 91 14.84 11.34 5.72
N ASP A 92 14.46 10.54 4.72
CA ASP A 92 13.12 9.96 4.61
C ASP A 92 13.13 8.42 4.67
N ASN A 93 14.14 7.85 5.34
CA ASN A 93 14.26 6.41 5.56
C ASN A 93 13.24 5.84 6.56
N ASN A 94 12.39 6.68 7.13
CA ASN A 94 11.25 6.34 7.97
C ASN A 94 9.90 6.53 7.25
N CYS A 95 9.94 6.94 5.97
CA CYS A 95 8.75 7.18 5.16
C CYS A 95 8.42 5.95 4.30
N TYR A 96 7.16 5.82 3.92
CA TYR A 96 6.68 4.74 3.07
C TYR A 96 5.63 5.25 2.09
N ILE A 97 5.80 4.88 0.82
CA ILE A 97 4.89 5.25 -0.27
C ILE A 97 4.18 4.02 -0.83
N VAL A 98 2.93 4.19 -1.24
CA VAL A 98 2.19 3.10 -1.90
C VAL A 98 2.83 2.81 -3.27
N LYS A 99 3.31 1.59 -3.47
CA LYS A 99 3.77 1.07 -4.76
C LYS A 99 3.19 -0.33 -4.94
N GLY A 100 2.23 -0.46 -5.86
CA GLY A 100 1.42 -1.67 -5.98
C GLY A 100 0.60 -1.91 -4.70
N ALA A 101 0.62 -3.14 -4.19
CA ALA A 101 -0.09 -3.54 -2.97
C ALA A 101 0.79 -3.47 -1.70
N LYS A 102 1.84 -2.63 -1.72
CA LYS A 102 2.81 -2.48 -0.63
C LYS A 102 3.06 -1.01 -0.31
N LEU A 103 3.43 -0.76 0.92
CA LEU A 103 4.09 0.47 1.36
C LEU A 103 5.60 0.26 1.29
N MET A 104 6.26 0.94 0.36
CA MET A 104 7.68 0.80 0.08
C MET A 104 8.44 2.00 0.66
N ASN A 105 9.55 1.73 1.32
CA ASN A 105 10.45 2.77 1.78
C ASN A 105 11.22 3.41 0.61
N PRO A 106 11.22 4.75 0.47
CA PRO A 106 11.94 5.44 -0.61
C PRO A 106 13.44 5.16 -0.64
N ALA A 107 14.11 5.01 0.51
CA ALA A 107 15.54 4.70 0.56
C ALA A 107 15.85 3.33 -0.07
N LYS A 108 14.95 2.35 0.10
CA LYS A 108 15.03 1.03 -0.55
C LYS A 108 14.91 1.14 -2.07
N LEU A 109 13.97 1.95 -2.54
CA LEU A 109 13.76 2.20 -3.96
C LEU A 109 14.97 2.91 -4.60
N LEU A 110 15.51 3.93 -3.92
CA LEU A 110 16.69 4.69 -4.36
C LEU A 110 18.01 3.90 -4.26
N GLY A 111 18.03 2.82 -3.46
CA GLY A 111 19.16 1.91 -3.36
C GLY A 111 19.25 0.90 -4.51
N GLU A 112 18.19 0.75 -5.31
CA GLU A 112 18.21 -0.08 -6.53
C GLU A 112 18.88 0.69 -7.69
N THR A 113 19.72 0.02 -8.47
CA THR A 113 20.70 0.66 -9.39
C THR A 113 20.10 1.48 -10.53
N THR A 114 18.78 1.44 -10.75
CA THR A 114 18.10 2.14 -11.85
C THR A 114 17.15 3.24 -11.40
N THR A 115 16.88 3.40 -10.10
CA THR A 115 15.95 4.43 -9.61
C THR A 115 16.71 5.70 -9.24
N GLU A 116 16.67 6.71 -10.10
CA GLU A 116 17.38 7.98 -9.88
C GLU A 116 16.69 8.90 -8.85
N SER A 117 15.36 8.85 -8.77
CA SER A 117 14.58 9.68 -7.85
C SER A 117 13.28 9.00 -7.44
N VAL A 118 12.80 9.35 -6.24
CA VAL A 118 11.51 8.92 -5.71
C VAL A 118 10.83 10.15 -5.15
N GLY A 119 9.69 10.49 -5.74
CA GLY A 119 8.92 11.68 -5.37
C GLY A 119 7.43 11.42 -5.40
N SER A 120 6.68 12.32 -4.79
CA SER A 120 5.21 12.32 -4.79
C SER A 120 4.70 13.67 -5.30
N THR A 121 3.68 13.61 -6.15
CA THR A 121 3.00 14.79 -6.66
C THR A 121 2.11 15.43 -5.59
N PRO A 122 1.70 16.71 -5.76
CA PRO A 122 0.73 17.36 -4.89
C PRO A 122 -0.55 16.56 -4.63
N PHE A 123 -1.20 16.82 -3.48
CA PHE A 123 -2.46 16.20 -3.05
C PHE A 123 -2.38 14.67 -2.95
N ARG A 124 -1.32 14.21 -2.30
CA ARG A 124 -1.04 12.80 -1.99
C ARG A 124 -0.77 12.64 -0.51
N ALA A 125 -0.59 11.41 -0.07
CA ALA A 125 -0.15 11.09 1.28
C ALA A 125 0.90 9.99 1.25
N TYR A 126 1.72 9.93 2.30
CA TYR A 126 2.66 8.85 2.58
C TYR A 126 2.51 8.43 4.05
N MET A 127 2.97 7.23 4.39
CA MET A 127 3.05 6.79 5.77
C MET A 127 4.41 7.19 6.36
N VAL A 128 4.44 7.62 7.61
CA VAL A 128 5.68 7.96 8.32
C VAL A 128 5.70 7.28 9.68
N ASP A 129 6.85 6.68 9.99
CA ASP A 129 7.22 6.22 11.33
C ASP A 129 7.74 7.42 12.14
N ASN A 130 7.01 7.79 13.20
CA ASN A 130 7.39 8.84 14.16
C ASN A 130 7.82 8.25 15.51
N SER A 131 8.20 6.97 15.56
CA SER A 131 8.82 6.43 16.76
C SER A 131 10.07 7.24 17.11
N SER A 132 10.33 7.38 18.41
CA SER A 132 11.54 8.04 18.91
C SER A 132 12.79 7.16 18.77
N ALA A 133 12.63 5.91 18.34
CA ALA A 133 13.72 4.98 18.11
C ALA A 133 14.39 5.26 16.76
N PRO A 134 15.69 4.92 16.59
CA PRO A 134 16.32 5.00 15.28
C PRO A 134 15.50 4.19 14.27
N ALA A 135 15.17 4.79 13.11
CA ALA A 135 14.44 4.10 12.05
C ALA A 135 15.12 2.76 11.76
N ALA A 136 14.38 1.65 11.87
CA ALA A 136 14.91 0.28 11.88
C ALA A 136 15.50 -0.22 10.54
N GLY A 137 16.07 0.67 9.74
CA GLY A 137 16.48 0.40 8.36
C GLY A 137 15.29 0.42 7.40
N ALA A 138 15.58 0.54 6.11
CA ALA A 138 14.56 0.60 5.09
C ALA A 138 13.76 -0.70 5.03
N ARG A 139 12.45 -0.65 5.32
CA ARG A 139 11.52 -1.81 5.27
C ARG A 139 10.40 -1.64 4.25
N MET A 140 9.62 -2.69 4.06
CA MET A 140 8.37 -2.61 3.27
C MET A 140 7.24 -3.19 4.10
N PHE A 141 6.02 -2.70 3.91
CA PHE A 141 4.84 -3.29 4.51
C PHE A 141 3.91 -3.80 3.43
N SER A 142 3.36 -5.00 3.64
CA SER A 142 2.19 -5.48 2.93
C SER A 142 0.93 -4.82 3.50
N ILE A 143 -0.07 -4.58 2.64
CA ILE A 143 -1.31 -3.92 3.04
C ILE A 143 -2.40 -4.99 3.22
N SER A 144 -2.97 -5.06 4.42
CA SER A 144 -4.16 -5.85 4.72
C SER A 144 -5.36 -4.93 4.99
N VAL A 145 -6.56 -5.43 4.68
CA VAL A 145 -7.81 -4.75 4.98
C VAL A 145 -8.62 -5.69 5.88
N GLY A 146 -9.00 -5.25 7.07
CA GLY A 146 -10.03 -5.93 7.87
C GLY A 146 -9.67 -6.28 9.31
N GLY A 147 -10.47 -5.74 10.24
CA GLY A 147 -10.65 -6.18 11.64
C GLY A 147 -11.89 -7.08 11.81
N SER A 148 -12.02 -8.12 10.99
CA SER A 148 -13.07 -9.14 11.13
C SER A 148 -12.43 -10.52 10.96
N THR A 149 -12.80 -11.46 11.82
CA THR A 149 -12.11 -12.71 12.20
C THR A 149 -11.94 -13.77 11.09
N THR A 150 -11.77 -13.39 9.84
CA THR A 150 -11.36 -14.26 8.76
C THR A 150 -10.25 -13.58 7.99
N ALA A 151 -9.03 -14.01 8.27
CA ALA A 151 -7.89 -13.82 7.38
C ALA A 151 -8.32 -14.08 5.91
N ILE A 152 -7.67 -13.41 4.96
CA ILE A 152 -7.86 -13.52 3.49
C ILE A 152 -8.67 -12.36 2.85
N GLU A 153 -8.34 -11.11 3.16
CA GLU A 153 -8.38 -10.03 2.15
C GLU A 153 -7.07 -9.22 2.22
N GLN A 154 -5.93 -9.91 2.04
CA GLN A 154 -4.72 -9.22 1.60
C GLN A 154 -5.05 -8.56 0.26
N LEU A 155 -4.73 -7.27 0.09
CA LEU A 155 -4.88 -6.59 -1.20
C LEU A 155 -4.11 -7.41 -2.24
N GLU A 156 -4.84 -8.15 -3.08
CA GLU A 156 -4.34 -9.08 -4.12
C GLU A 156 -2.93 -8.71 -4.58
N THR A 157 -1.93 -9.40 -4.01
CA THR A 157 -0.55 -9.27 -4.47
C THR A 157 -0.32 -10.33 -5.53
N THR A 158 0.03 -9.95 -6.76
CA THR A 158 1.04 -10.74 -7.49
C THR A 158 2.38 -10.48 -6.83
N ALA A 159 2.52 -10.91 -5.57
CA ALA A 159 3.78 -10.79 -4.86
C ALA A 159 4.80 -11.69 -5.53
N ASP A 160 6.02 -11.19 -5.56
CA ASP A 160 7.25 -11.89 -5.86
C ASP A 160 7.56 -12.97 -4.80
N SER A 161 6.56 -13.76 -4.42
CA SER A 161 6.73 -14.92 -3.58
C SER A 161 7.53 -15.96 -4.34
N LYS A 162 8.41 -16.68 -3.63
CA LYS A 162 9.13 -17.84 -4.15
C LYS A 162 8.13 -18.80 -4.80
N ALA A 163 8.35 -19.14 -6.07
CA ALA A 163 7.51 -20.10 -6.77
C ALA A 163 7.78 -21.51 -6.23
N GLU A 164 6.72 -22.27 -5.98
CA GLU A 164 6.79 -23.70 -5.69
C GLU A 164 6.26 -24.49 -6.88
N TYR A 165 6.99 -25.52 -7.27
CA TYR A 165 6.69 -26.33 -8.45
C TYR A 165 6.22 -27.71 -8.01
N TYR A 166 5.22 -28.24 -8.72
CA TYR A 166 4.68 -29.57 -8.46
C TYR A 166 4.41 -30.31 -9.77
N ASP A 167 4.48 -31.63 -9.71
CA ASP A 167 3.97 -32.50 -10.78
C ASP A 167 2.44 -32.64 -10.72
N LEU A 168 1.86 -33.37 -11.69
CA LEU A 168 0.42 -33.61 -11.76
C LEU A 168 -0.12 -34.43 -10.57
N GLN A 169 0.73 -35.18 -9.88
CA GLN A 169 0.40 -35.91 -8.66
C GLN A 169 0.55 -35.05 -7.39
N GLY A 170 0.92 -33.77 -7.53
CA GLY A 170 1.06 -32.86 -6.40
C GLY A 170 2.35 -33.03 -5.60
N ARG A 171 3.36 -33.73 -6.13
CA ARG A 171 4.68 -33.86 -5.47
C ARG A 171 5.54 -32.63 -5.77
N ARG A 172 6.22 -32.12 -4.75
CA ARG A 172 7.07 -30.93 -4.85
C ARG A 172 8.31 -31.21 -5.70
N LEU A 173 8.60 -30.31 -6.63
CA LEU A 173 9.75 -30.32 -7.53
C LEU A 173 10.73 -29.21 -7.15
N GLN A 174 12.03 -29.46 -7.36
CA GLN A 174 13.06 -28.45 -7.14
C GLN A 174 13.06 -27.36 -8.21
N ASN A 175 12.78 -27.74 -9.47
CA ASN A 175 12.72 -26.86 -10.63
C ASN A 175 11.60 -27.32 -11.57
N LEU A 176 11.23 -26.47 -12.52
CA LEU A 176 10.29 -26.82 -13.58
C LEU A 176 10.85 -27.96 -14.45
N GLN A 177 9.97 -28.87 -14.86
CA GLN A 177 10.29 -29.99 -15.75
C GLN A 177 9.69 -29.78 -17.14
N LYS A 178 10.23 -30.50 -18.13
CA LYS A 178 9.63 -30.57 -19.47
C LYS A 178 8.23 -31.19 -19.37
N GLY A 179 7.24 -30.59 -20.01
CA GLY A 179 5.84 -30.98 -19.93
C GLY A 179 5.03 -30.09 -18.97
N VAL A 180 3.99 -30.67 -18.37
CA VAL A 180 3.03 -29.94 -17.52
C VAL A 180 3.54 -29.81 -16.10
N ASN A 181 3.54 -28.60 -15.55
CA ASN A 181 3.87 -28.28 -14.17
C ASN A 181 2.72 -27.53 -13.52
N ILE A 182 2.52 -27.75 -12.22
CA ILE A 182 1.66 -26.93 -11.37
C ILE A 182 2.55 -25.96 -10.60
N VAL A 183 2.34 -24.67 -10.79
CA VAL A 183 3.13 -23.61 -10.15
C VAL A 183 2.26 -22.90 -9.13
N LYS A 184 2.69 -22.86 -7.87
CA LYS A 184 2.07 -22.05 -6.84
C LYS A 184 2.93 -20.81 -6.58
N ARG A 185 2.33 -19.62 -6.74
CA ARG A 185 2.98 -18.33 -6.50
C ARG A 185 1.93 -17.30 -6.06
N GLY A 186 2.17 -16.62 -4.95
CA GLY A 186 1.37 -15.50 -4.47
C GLY A 186 -0.08 -15.89 -4.21
N GLY A 187 -0.32 -17.07 -3.63
CA GLY A 187 -1.66 -17.61 -3.40
C GLY A 187 -2.36 -18.14 -4.66
N LYS A 188 -1.79 -17.95 -5.86
CA LYS A 188 -2.36 -18.43 -7.13
C LYS A 188 -1.72 -19.75 -7.55
N THR A 189 -2.53 -20.63 -8.15
CA THR A 189 -2.08 -21.90 -8.74
C THR A 189 -2.22 -21.83 -10.26
N MET A 190 -1.15 -22.07 -11.00
CA MET A 190 -1.09 -21.96 -12.45
C MET A 190 -0.61 -23.27 -13.08
N LYS A 191 -1.15 -23.62 -14.26
CA LYS A 191 -0.63 -24.71 -15.09
C LYS A 191 0.37 -24.13 -16.10
N VAL A 192 1.61 -24.61 -16.08
CA VAL A 192 2.68 -24.18 -16.99
C VAL A 192 3.14 -25.36 -17.85
N ILE A 193 3.26 -25.17 -19.16
CA ILE A 193 3.71 -26.20 -20.10
C ILE A 193 5.06 -25.79 -20.68
N ILE A 194 6.10 -26.58 -20.43
CA ILE A 194 7.42 -26.38 -21.00
C ILE A 194 7.62 -27.37 -22.14
N LYS A 195 7.93 -26.86 -23.33
CA LYS A 195 8.15 -27.65 -24.56
C LYS A 195 9.56 -28.20 -24.66
#